data_AF-A0A2L2LLJ3-F1
#
_entry.id   AF-A0A2L2LLJ3-F1
#
_cell.length_a   1.000
_cell.length_b   1.000
_cell.length_c   1.000
_cell.angle_alpha   90.00
_cell.angle_beta   90.00
_cell.angle_gamma   90.00
#
_symmetry.space_group_name_H-M   'P 1'
#
loop_
_entity.id
_entity.type
_entity.pdbx_description
1 polymer ?
#
loop_
_entity_poly.entity_id
_entity_poly.type
_entity_poly.pdbx_seq_one_letter_code
_entity_poly.pdbx_strand_id
1 'polypeptide(L)' 'MHTLKATRDVRKVSLWLGHASLQSTEIYLPADPTEKLEALAAMAPPSLKPGRFAAPDKLLAMLKSIGRASNYVE' A
#
# COMPACT_ATOMS: atom_id res chain seq x y z
N MET A 1 -2.81 -7.12 12.23
CA MET A 1 -2.06 -8.33 11.84
C MET A 1 -0.67 -8.27 12.46
N HIS A 2 -0.31 -9.22 13.32
CA HIS A 2 0.93 -9.24 14.12
C HIS A 2 1.63 -10.61 14.03
N THR A 3 1.82 -11.11 12.82
CA THR A 3 2.43 -12.43 12.55
C THR A 3 3.83 -12.57 13.19
N LEU A 4 4.68 -11.53 13.09
CA LEU A 4 5.98 -11.53 13.76
C LEU A 4 5.89 -11.50 15.28
N LYS A 5 4.90 -10.83 15.88
CA LYS A 5 4.73 -10.86 17.36
C LYS A 5 4.31 -12.24 17.85
N ALA A 6 3.56 -12.99 17.02
CA ALA A 6 3.10 -14.34 17.34
C ALA A 6 4.24 -15.38 17.25
N THR A 7 5.12 -15.28 16.26
CA THR A 7 6.21 -16.26 16.05
C THR A 7 7.54 -15.87 16.69
N ARG A 8 7.77 -14.57 16.96
CA ARG A 8 9.04 -13.98 17.44
C ARG A 8 10.26 -14.31 16.58
N ASP A 9 10.04 -14.80 15.37
CA ASP A 9 11.09 -15.24 14.44
C ASP A 9 10.65 -14.94 13.01
N VAL A 10 11.42 -14.07 12.34
CA VAL A 10 11.16 -13.63 10.96
C VAL A 10 11.29 -14.77 9.95
N ARG A 11 12.07 -15.82 10.27
CA ARG A 11 12.20 -17.02 9.44
C ARG A 11 10.90 -17.82 9.42
N LYS A 12 10.25 -17.97 10.57
CA LYS A 12 8.93 -18.62 10.66
C LYS A 12 7.85 -17.85 9.92
N VAL A 13 7.91 -16.50 9.97
CA VAL A 13 7.00 -15.66 9.18
C VAL A 13 7.21 -15.88 7.68
N SER A 14 8.47 -15.94 7.21
CA SER A 14 8.76 -16.19 5.79
C SER A 14 8.22 -17.54 5.31
N LEU A 15 8.39 -18.59 6.12
CA LEU A 15 7.93 -19.93 5.81
C LEU A 15 6.39 -20.01 5.78
N TRP A 16 5.71 -19.40 6.75
CA TRP A 16 4.24 -19.40 6.82
C TRP A 16 3.57 -18.64 5.69
N LEU A 17 4.24 -17.61 5.17
CA LEU A 17 3.74 -16.82 4.04
C LEU A 17 4.20 -17.38 2.68
N GLY A 18 5.02 -18.44 2.66
CA GLY A 18 5.52 -19.04 1.42
C GLY A 18 6.55 -18.18 0.67
N HIS A 19 7.28 -17.30 1.37
CA HIS A 19 8.32 -16.50 0.75
C HIS A 19 9.58 -17.32 0.47
N ALA A 20 10.16 -17.14 -0.72
CA ALA A 20 11.42 -17.78 -1.11
C ALA A 20 12.67 -17.14 -0.46
N SER A 21 12.53 -15.92 0.09
CA SER A 21 13.61 -15.15 0.71
C SER A 21 13.12 -14.44 1.98
N LEU A 22 14.03 -14.20 2.92
CA LEU A 22 13.77 -13.41 4.13
C LEU A 22 13.64 -11.91 3.83
N GLN A 23 14.20 -11.42 2.72
CA GLN A 23 14.17 -10.00 2.37
C GLN A 23 12.75 -9.45 2.26
N SER A 24 11.80 -10.25 1.77
CA SER A 24 10.40 -9.83 1.67
C SER A 24 9.67 -9.79 3.01
N THR A 25 10.22 -10.40 4.07
CA THR A 25 9.64 -10.36 5.42
C THR A 25 10.36 -9.42 6.38
N GLU A 26 11.48 -8.81 5.98
CA GLU A 26 12.19 -7.79 6.77
C GLU A 26 11.31 -6.57 7.09
N ILE A 27 10.34 -6.26 6.22
CA ILE A 27 9.34 -5.20 6.46
C ILE A 27 8.50 -5.40 7.73
N TYR A 28 8.38 -6.64 8.22
CA TYR A 28 7.65 -6.95 9.45
C TYR A 28 8.46 -6.66 10.71
N LEU A 29 9.78 -6.46 10.59
CA LEU A 29 10.62 -6.12 11.74
C LEU A 29 10.24 -4.72 12.25
N PRO A 30 9.96 -4.57 13.56
CA PRO A 30 9.75 -3.25 14.12
C PRO A 30 11.05 -2.46 13.99
N ALA A 31 11.14 -1.53 13.05
CA ALA A 31 12.17 -0.49 13.12
C ALA A 31 11.92 0.39 14.36
N ASP A 32 12.98 0.98 14.91
CA ASP A 32 12.87 1.89 16.05
C ASP A 32 11.84 2.99 15.74
N PRO A 33 10.78 3.13 16.56
CA PRO A 33 9.79 4.18 16.36
C PRO A 33 10.38 5.59 16.39
N THR A 34 11.47 5.79 17.13
CA THR A 34 12.17 7.08 17.23
C THR A 34 12.81 7.44 15.90
N GLU A 35 13.60 6.53 15.33
CA GLU A 35 14.24 6.71 14.02
C GLU A 35 13.19 6.93 12.91
N LYS A 36 12.06 6.22 12.96
CA LYS A 36 10.95 6.41 12.02
C LYS A 36 10.33 7.80 12.13
N LEU A 37 10.13 8.31 13.35
CA LEU A 37 9.57 9.64 13.57
C LEU A 37 10.55 10.73 13.16
N GLU A 38 11.84 10.57 13.44
CA GLU A 38 12.89 11.49 12.99
C GLU A 38 12.96 11.57 11.46
N ALA A 39 12.91 10.41 10.77
CA ALA A 39 12.88 10.39 9.31
C ALA A 39 11.64 11.08 8.73
N LEU A 40 10.47 10.89 9.34
CA LEU A 40 9.24 11.58 8.94
C LEU A 40 9.29 13.08 9.21
N ALA A 41 9.90 13.50 10.33
CA ALA A 41 10.05 14.90 10.68
C ALA A 41 11.09 15.63 9.81
N ALA A 42 12.16 14.92 9.42
CA ALA A 42 13.20 15.44 8.53
C ALA A 42 12.70 15.59 7.08
N MET A 43 11.64 14.88 6.69
CA MET A 43 11.08 14.95 5.36
C MET A 43 10.09 16.11 5.25
N ALA A 44 10.53 17.23 4.67
CA ALA A 44 9.62 18.29 4.29
C ALA A 44 8.62 17.76 3.25
N PRO A 45 7.29 17.83 3.49
CA PRO A 45 6.34 17.44 2.48
C PRO A 45 6.55 18.34 1.25
N PRO A 46 6.57 17.78 0.03
CA PRO A 46 6.62 18.60 -1.16
C PRO A 46 5.45 19.58 -1.12
N SER A 47 5.70 20.85 -1.44
CA SER A 47 4.69 21.92 -1.45
C SER A 47 3.71 21.71 -2.62
N LEU A 48 2.90 20.67 -2.50
CA LEU A 48 1.83 20.36 -3.44
C LEU A 48 0.64 21.22 -3.05
N LYS A 49 0.22 22.11 -3.96
CA LYS A 49 -1.07 22.78 -3.83
C LYS A 49 -2.15 21.69 -3.85
N PRO A 50 -3.03 21.62 -2.83
CA PRO A 50 -4.18 20.73 -2.88
C PRO A 50 -5.00 21.03 -4.14
N GLY A 51 -4.99 20.09 -5.09
CA GLY A 51 -5.79 20.16 -6.30
C GLY A 51 -7.12 19.45 -6.09
N ARG A 52 -8.20 19.99 -6.64
CA ARG A 52 -9.40 19.20 -6.87
C ARG A 52 -9.23 18.46 -8.20
N PHE A 53 -9.32 17.14 -8.16
CA PHE A 53 -9.32 16.36 -9.38
C PHE A 53 -10.58 16.69 -10.20
N ALA A 54 -10.39 17.17 -11.43
CA ALA A 54 -11.43 17.32 -12.43
C ALA A 54 -11.19 16.29 -13.53
N ALA A 55 -12.11 15.33 -13.67
CA ALA A 55 -12.01 14.29 -14.68
C ALA A 55 -12.10 14.91 -16.08
N PRO A 56 -11.17 14.60 -17.01
CA PRO A 56 -11.28 15.05 -18.40
C PRO A 56 -12.52 14.46 -19.08
N ASP A 57 -13.15 15.22 -19.97
CA ASP A 57 -14.37 14.79 -20.68
C ASP A 57 -14.20 13.46 -21.42
N LYS A 58 -13.00 13.20 -21.95
CA LYS A 58 -12.65 11.94 -22.61
C LYS A 58 -12.74 10.73 -21.67
N LEU A 59 -12.30 10.90 -20.41
CA LEU A 59 -12.42 9.86 -19.39
C LEU A 59 -13.89 9.60 -19.07
N LEU A 60 -14.66 10.67 -18.87
CA LEU A 60 -16.10 10.57 -18.57
C LEU A 60 -16.87 9.92 -19.72
N ALA A 61 -16.53 10.22 -20.97
CA ALA A 61 -17.12 9.60 -22.15
C ALA A 61 -16.80 8.10 -22.24
N MET A 62 -15.55 7.70 -22.02
CA MET A 62 -15.13 6.31 -21.99
C MET A 62 -15.84 5.51 -20.87
N LEU A 63 -15.95 6.08 -19.67
CA LEU A 63 -16.64 5.42 -18.57
C LEU A 63 -18.15 5.28 -18.84
N LYS A 64 -18.78 6.30 -19.46
CA LYS A 64 -20.19 6.22 -19.89
C LYS A 64 -20.42 5.15 -20.96
N SER A 65 -19.47 4.91 -21.86
CA SER A 65 -19.60 3.83 -22.85
C SER A 65 -19.49 2.44 -22.23
N ILE A 66 -18.70 2.28 -21.17
CA ILE A 66 -18.56 1.00 -20.44
C ILE A 66 -19.75 0.77 -19.51
N GLY A 67 -20.20 1.80 -18.78
CA GLY A 67 -21.29 1.69 -17.80
C GLY A 67 -22.68 1.42 -18.40
N ARG A 68 -22.85 1.54 -19.73
CA ARG A 68 -24.08 1.11 -20.43
C ARG A 68 -24.13 -0.39 -20.70
N ALA A 69 -23.02 -1.11 -20.56
CA ALA A 69 -22.97 -2.56 -20.65
C ALA A 69 -23.08 -3.18 -19.25
N SER A 70 -24.17 -2.89 -18.52
CA SER A 70 -24.53 -3.67 -17.34
C SER A 70 -25.21 -4.96 -17.78
N ASN A 71 -24.43 -5.89 -18.32
CA ASN A 71 -24.79 -7.30 -18.36
C ASN A 71 -24.10 -7.96 -17.16
N TYR A 72 -24.61 -7.67 -15.95
CA TYR A 72 -24.38 -8.59 -14.84
C TYR A 72 -25.21 -9.83 -15.19
N VAL A 73 -24.51 -10.92 -15.51
CA VAL A 73 -25.09 -12.24 -15.73
C VAL A 73 -25.67 -12.70 -14.40
N GLU A 74 -26.98 -13.00 -14.38
CA GLU A 74 -27.63 -13.81 -13.34
C GLU A 74 -27.05 -15.23 -13.31
#